data_AF-A0A6P0SA69-F1
#
_entry.id   AF-A0A6P0SA69-F1
#
_cell.length_a   1.000
_cell.length_b   1.000
_cell.length_c   1.000
_cell.angle_alpha   90.00
_cell.angle_beta   90.00
_cell.angle_gamma   90.00
#
_symmetry.space_group_name_H-M   'P 1'
#
loop_
_entity.id
_entity.type
_entity.pdbx_description
1 polymer ?
#
loop_
_entity_poly.entity_id
_entity_poly.type
_entity_poly.pdbx_seq_one_letter_code
_entity_poly.pdbx_strand_id
1 'polypeptide(L)' 'MIQNISVEGLKTEQIQQILAIVEVFKAKNKTNNNETHIDMIEYLLENPIHVDNLEFLKREDIYDRK' A
#
# COMPACT_ATOMS: atom_id res chain seq x y z
N MET A 1 -9.82 0.70 16.76
CA MET A 1 -10.86 -0.04 17.50
C MET A 1 -10.45 -1.50 17.57
N ILE A 2 -10.32 -2.07 18.76
CA ILE A 2 -10.10 -3.51 18.94
C ILE A 2 -11.49 -4.14 19.09
N GLN A 3 -11.86 -5.06 18.19
CA GLN A 3 -13.11 -5.83 18.31
C GLN A 3 -12.79 -7.16 18.98
N ASN A 4 -13.36 -7.38 20.17
CA ASN A 4 -13.26 -8.65 20.87
C ASN A 4 -14.35 -9.60 20.33
N ILE A 5 -13.94 -10.74 19.80
CA ILE A 5 -14.86 -11.78 19.33
C ILE A 5 -15.08 -12.76 20.49
N SER A 6 -16.32 -12.92 20.94
CA SER A 6 -16.67 -13.96 21.92
C SER A 6 -16.64 -15.32 21.24
N VAL A 7 -15.98 -16.29 21.87
CA VAL A 7 -15.85 -17.67 21.38
C VAL A 7 -16.64 -18.68 22.24
N GLU A 8 -17.47 -18.20 23.17
CA GLU A 8 -18.31 -19.06 24.00
C GLU A 8 -19.30 -19.85 23.14
N GLY A 9 -19.38 -21.16 23.39
CA GLY A 9 -20.26 -22.08 22.65
C GLY A 9 -19.70 -22.61 21.33
N LEU A 10 -18.51 -22.17 20.90
CA LEU A 10 -17.84 -22.74 19.72
C LEU A 10 -17.06 -24.01 20.07
N LYS A 11 -17.06 -24.96 19.13
CA LYS A 11 -16.18 -26.14 19.22
C LYS A 11 -14.73 -25.74 18.96
N THR A 12 -13.80 -26.53 19.50
CA THR A 12 -12.36 -26.30 19.33
C THR A 12 -11.95 -26.22 17.86
N GLU A 13 -12.55 -27.03 16.97
CA GLU A 13 -12.26 -27.00 15.54
C GLU A 13 -12.70 -25.69 14.89
N GLN A 14 -13.82 -25.11 15.32
CA GLN A 14 -14.32 -23.83 14.79
C GLN A 14 -13.44 -22.67 15.22
N ILE A 15 -12.94 -22.71 16.46
CA ILE A 15 -11.98 -21.72 16.97
C ILE A 15 -10.67 -21.78 16.16
N GLN A 16 -10.19 -22.99 15.87
CA GLN A 16 -8.98 -23.18 15.04
C GLN A 16 -9.17 -22.63 13.61
N GLN A 17 -10.33 -22.83 13.00
CA GLN A 17 -10.63 -22.27 11.68
C GLN A 17 -10.63 -20.73 11.69
N ILE A 18 -11.24 -20.11 12.72
CA ILE A 18 -11.25 -18.64 12.86
C ILE A 18 -9.81 -18.11 13.02
N LEU A 19 -8.98 -18.76 13.83
CA LEU A 19 -7.58 -18.37 14.02
C LEU A 19 -6.79 -18.44 12.71
N ALA A 20 -6.94 -19.52 11.95
CA ALA A 20 -6.28 -19.68 10.65
C ALA A 20 -6.69 -18.57 9.66
N ILE A 21 -7.98 -18.23 9.61
CA ILE A 21 -8.47 -17.13 8.78
C ILE A 21 -7.85 -15.80 9.22
N VAL A 22 -7.84 -15.51 10.52
CA VAL A 22 -7.25 -14.28 11.08
C VAL A 22 -5.75 -14.17 10.75
N GLU A 23 -5.00 -15.26 10.84
CA GLU A 23 -3.57 -15.28 10.49
C GLU A 23 -3.33 -14.97 9.02
N VAL A 24 -4.12 -15.56 8.11
CA VAL A 24 -4.05 -15.28 6.66
C VAL A 24 -4.32 -13.80 6.39
N PHE A 25 -5.35 -13.22 7.00
CA PHE A 25 -5.64 -11.79 6.83
C PHE A 25 -4.57 -10.88 7.43
N LYS A 26 -3.98 -11.24 8.59
CA LYS A 26 -2.84 -10.50 9.17
C LYS A 26 -1.62 -10.55 8.26
N ALA A 27 -1.32 -11.70 7.67
CA ALA A 27 -0.20 -11.85 6.74
C ALA A 27 -0.41 -11.01 5.46
N LYS A 28 -1.64 -11.01 4.92
CA LYS A 28 -2.02 -10.20 3.75
C LYS A 28 -1.95 -8.70 4.03
N ASN A 29 -2.41 -8.25 5.19
CA ASN A 29 -2.35 -6.84 5.56
C ASN A 29 -0.91 -6.39 5.86
N LYS A 30 -0.06 -7.27 6.42
CA LYS A 30 1.37 -7.00 6.58
C LYS A 30 2.09 -6.85 5.23
N THR A 31 1.68 -7.61 4.21
CA THR A 31 2.27 -7.53 2.87
C THR A 31 1.81 -6.27 2.12
N ASN A 32 0.56 -5.83 2.30
CA ASN A 32 0.07 -4.56 1.72
C ASN A 32 0.65 -3.29 2.37
N ASN A 33 1.18 -3.37 3.59
CA ASN A 33 1.84 -2.22 4.23
C ASN A 33 3.28 -1.99 3.71
N ASN A 34 3.78 -2.86 2.84
CA ASN A 34 5.08 -2.74 2.19
C ASN A 34 4.99 -2.18 0.77
N GLU A 35 3.80 -1.78 0.31
CA GLU A 35 3.70 -0.87 -0.82
C GLU A 35 4.34 0.44 -0.37
N THR A 36 5.62 0.59 -0.70
CA THR A 36 6.33 1.85 -0.57
C THR A 36 5.46 2.85 -1.31
N HIS A 37 4.87 3.80 -0.60
CA HIS A 37 4.12 4.87 -1.22
C HIS A 37 5.16 5.72 -1.97
N ILE A 38 5.48 5.32 -3.19
CA ILE A 38 6.42 6.04 -4.03
C ILE A 38 5.72 7.34 -4.38
N ASP A 39 6.24 8.45 -3.87
CA ASP A 39 5.87 9.76 -4.39
C ASP A 39 6.31 9.80 -5.85
N MET A 40 5.34 9.67 -6.76
CA MET A 40 5.60 9.62 -8.18
C MET A 40 6.28 10.90 -8.67
N ILE A 41 6.07 12.06 -8.01
CA ILE A 41 6.75 13.31 -8.37
C ILE A 41 8.23 13.22 -7.98
N GLU A 42 8.54 12.78 -6.76
CA GLU A 42 9.92 12.63 -6.30
C GLU A 42 10.68 11.58 -7.12
N TYR A 43 10.03 10.45 -7.42
CA TYR A 43 10.59 9.40 -8.28
C TYR A 43 10.95 9.91 -9.68
N LEU A 44 10.06 10.70 -10.31
CA LEU A 44 10.28 11.24 -11.65
C LEU A 44 11.32 12.38 -11.68
N LEU A 45 11.55 13.06 -10.55
CA LEU A 45 12.65 14.02 -10.42
C LEU A 45 14.02 13.32 -10.37
N GLU A 46 14.12 12.21 -9.64
CA GLU A 46 15.36 11.43 -9.56
C GLU A 46 15.61 10.59 -10.82
N ASN A 47 14.53 10.13 -11.47
CA ASN A 47 14.57 9.25 -12.64
C ASN A 47 13.77 9.89 -13.79
N PRO A 48 14.29 10.96 -14.41
CA PRO A 48 13.60 11.64 -15.49
C PRO A 48 13.37 10.68 -16.66
N ILE A 49 12.12 10.59 -17.12
CA ILE A 49 11.80 9.81 -18.31
C ILE A 49 12.45 10.50 -19.52
N HIS A 50 13.30 9.76 -20.23
CA HIS A 50 13.86 10.23 -21.49
C HIS A 50 12.76 10.19 -22.54
N VAL A 51 12.25 11.34 -22.94
CA VAL A 51 11.28 11.46 -24.03
C VAL A 51 12.07 11.90 -25.25
N ASP A 52 12.26 10.99 -26.20
CA ASP A 52 12.93 11.32 -27.46
C ASP A 52 12.22 12.51 -28.14
N ASN A 53 12.99 13.56 -28.45
CA ASN A 53 12.60 14.79 -29.14
C ASN A 53 11.78 15.83 -28.35
N LEU A 54 11.78 15.83 -27.01
CA LEU A 54 11.31 16.97 -26.21
C LEU A 54 12.44 17.49 -25.32
N GLU A 55 12.78 18.77 -25.45
CA GLU A 55 13.67 19.46 -24.52
C GLU A 55 13.10 19.26 -23.10
N PHE A 56 13.91 18.77 -22.16
CA PHE A 56 13.46 18.41 -20.82
C PHE A 56 12.68 19.58 -20.19
N LEU A 57 11.42 19.35 -19.84
CA LEU A 57 10.58 20.31 -19.14
C LEU A 57 11.26 20.71 -17.83
N LYS A 58 11.52 22.00 -17.64
CA LYS A 58 12.15 22.49 -16.41
C LYS A 58 11.08 22.60 -15.33
N ARG A 59 11.51 22.59 -14.07
CA ARG A 59 10.60 22.66 -12.92
C ARG A 59 9.73 23.91 -12.99
N GLU A 60 10.28 25.02 -13.46
CA GLU A 60 9.59 26.30 -13.58
C GLU A 60 8.40 26.22 -14.55
N ASP A 61 8.49 25.41 -15.61
CA ASP A 61 7.43 25.24 -16.62
C ASP A 61 6.19 24.50 -16.08
N ILE A 62 6.35 23.71 -15.01
CA ILE A 62 5.28 22.87 -14.44
C ILE A 62 4.44 23.65 -13.43
N TYR A 63 5.04 24.59 -12.71
CA TYR A 63 4.39 25.35 -11.64
C TYR A 63 3.81 26.69 -12.08
N ASP A 64 4.12 27.16 -13.30
CA ASP A 64 3.58 28.40 -13.84
C ASP A 64 2.17 28.17 -14.44
N ARG A 65 1.20 27.85 -13.56
CA ARG A 65 -0.22 27.96 -13.90
C ARG A 65 -0.61 29.43 -13.76
N LYS A 66 -0.66 30.16 -14.88
CA LYS A 66 -1.38 31.43 -14.96
C LYS A 66 -2.83 31.28 -14.52
#